data_AF-A0A2V9F285-F1
#
_entry.id   AF-A0A2V9F285-F1
#
_cell.length_a   1.000
_cell.length_b   1.000
_cell.length_c   1.000
_cell.angle_alpha   90.00
_cell.angle_beta   90.00
_cell.angle_gamma   90.00
#
_symmetry.space_group_name_H-M   'P 1'
#
loop_
_entity.id
_entity.type
_entity.pdbx_description
1 polymer ?
#
loop_
_entity_poly.entity_id
_entity_poly.type
_entity_poly.pdbx_seq_one_letter_code
_entity_poly.pdbx_strand_id
1 'polypeptide(L)'
;MPASPTRFIEKCAQWLPKEQCSLVPRGTRGVYALLQSQPRRDKYDVVYIGMSASGIRGRLMGHKKSEIKIWDHFSIFKVWDNISDSEVEELEGLFREIYRKDTTANRFNKQKKYKKLQDVQVNKLSKWKRIK
;
A
#
# COMPACT_ATOMS: atom_id res chain seq x y z
N MET A 1 3.58 -2.67 -29.53
CA MET A 1 2.72 -2.35 -28.36
C MET A 1 3.20 -1.03 -27.79
N PRO A 2 2.33 -0.07 -27.43
CA PRO A 2 2.77 1.15 -26.75
C PRO A 2 3.43 0.78 -25.42
N ALA A 3 4.51 1.48 -25.07
CA ALA A 3 5.17 1.30 -23.78
C ALA A 3 4.19 1.65 -22.65
N SER A 4 4.12 0.80 -21.62
CA SER A 4 3.31 1.09 -20.43
C SER A 4 3.81 2.38 -19.77
N PRO A 5 2.90 3.27 -19.30
CA PRO A 5 3.29 4.48 -18.58
C PRO A 5 3.95 4.19 -17.22
N THR A 6 3.78 2.98 -16.68
CA THR A 6 4.25 2.57 -15.36
C THR A 6 4.95 1.21 -15.40
N ARG A 7 6.07 1.10 -14.68
CA ARG A 7 6.84 -0.14 -14.59
C ARG A 7 6.22 -1.18 -13.66
N PHE A 8 5.69 -0.76 -12.51
CA PHE A 8 5.21 -1.66 -11.47
C PHE A 8 3.70 -1.85 -11.45
N ILE A 9 2.94 -0.78 -11.71
CA ILE A 9 1.48 -0.76 -11.61
C ILE A 9 0.87 -1.01 -12.99
N GLU A 10 0.00 -2.01 -13.10
CA GLU A 10 -0.77 -2.28 -14.32
C GLU A 10 -2.05 -1.45 -14.34
N LYS A 11 -2.77 -1.41 -13.21
CA LYS A 11 -4.07 -0.74 -13.07
C LYS A 11 -4.22 -0.15 -11.68
N CYS A 12 -4.94 0.96 -11.57
CA CYS A 12 -5.38 1.47 -10.29
C CYS A 12 -6.90 1.70 -10.29
N ALA A 13 -7.49 1.58 -9.11
CA ALA A 13 -8.84 2.07 -8.84
C ALA A 13 -8.80 2.75 -7.48
N GLN A 14 -9.28 3.99 -7.41
CA GLN A 14 -9.00 4.86 -6.27
C GLN A 14 -10.29 5.44 -5.69
N TRP A 15 -10.26 5.65 -4.37
CA TRP A 15 -11.34 6.30 -3.62
C TRP A 15 -12.69 5.60 -3.79
N LEU A 16 -12.68 4.27 -3.87
CA LEU A 16 -13.89 3.47 -3.99
C LEU A 16 -14.53 3.25 -2.61
N PRO A 17 -15.86 3.28 -2.51
CA PRO A 17 -16.55 3.01 -1.25
C PRO A 17 -16.35 1.55 -0.81
N LYS A 18 -16.26 1.32 0.50
CA LYS A 18 -16.01 0.02 1.16
C LYS A 18 -16.99 -1.10 0.76
N GLU A 19 -18.14 -0.75 0.22
CA GLU A 19 -19.16 -1.66 -0.30
C GLU A 19 -18.64 -2.42 -1.53
N GLN A 20 -17.76 -1.79 -2.31
CA GLN A 20 -17.21 -2.36 -3.54
C GLN A 20 -16.04 -3.31 -3.33
N CYS A 21 -15.60 -3.57 -2.09
CA CYS A 21 -14.49 -4.51 -1.83
C CYS A 21 -14.73 -5.91 -2.42
N SER A 22 -15.99 -6.33 -2.52
CA SER A 22 -16.40 -7.61 -3.10
C SER A 22 -16.26 -7.67 -4.63
N LEU A 23 -16.20 -6.50 -5.30
CA LEU A 23 -16.02 -6.39 -6.75
C LEU A 23 -14.56 -6.52 -7.17
N VAL A 24 -13.62 -6.40 -6.22
CA VAL A 24 -12.20 -6.61 -6.50
C VAL A 24 -12.00 -8.05 -7.02
N PRO A 25 -11.33 -8.22 -8.18
CA PRO A 25 -11.04 -9.55 -8.72
C PRO A 25 -10.28 -10.42 -7.71
N ARG A 26 -10.52 -11.72 -7.73
CA ARG A 26 -9.75 -12.67 -6.92
C ARG A 26 -8.32 -12.72 -7.45
N GLY A 27 -7.35 -12.93 -6.56
CA GLY A 27 -5.94 -12.99 -6.93
C GLY A 27 -5.32 -11.64 -7.33
N THR A 28 -6.01 -10.51 -7.21
CA THR A 28 -5.40 -9.19 -7.47
C THR A 28 -4.20 -8.98 -6.57
N ARG A 29 -3.02 -8.86 -7.17
CA ARG A 29 -1.74 -8.62 -6.50
C ARG A 29 -1.41 -7.13 -6.46
N GLY A 30 -0.72 -6.68 -5.42
CA GLY A 30 -0.18 -5.33 -5.34
C GLY A 30 -0.48 -4.62 -4.01
N VAL A 31 -0.79 -3.33 -4.09
CA VAL A 31 -0.92 -2.43 -2.94
C VAL A 31 -2.37 -1.99 -2.79
N TYR A 32 -2.82 -1.82 -1.54
CA TYR A 32 -4.10 -1.19 -1.22
C TYR A 32 -3.96 -0.20 -0.07
N ALA A 33 -4.78 0.84 -0.10
CA ALA A 33 -4.94 1.80 0.96
C ALA A 33 -6.37 1.76 1.48
N LEU A 34 -6.55 1.78 2.80
CA LEU A 34 -7.83 2.09 3.44
C LEU A 34 -7.85 3.57 3.76
N LEU A 35 -8.99 4.18 3.49
CA LEU A 35 -9.18 5.61 3.52
C LEU A 35 -10.36 5.96 4.43
N GLN A 36 -10.22 7.07 5.13
CA GLN A 36 -11.32 7.73 5.81
C GLN A 36 -11.66 9.00 5.04
N SER A 37 -12.89 9.09 4.53
CA SER A 37 -13.38 10.28 3.86
C SER A 37 -13.49 11.46 4.83
N GLN A 38 -13.25 12.65 4.30
CA GLN A 38 -13.39 13.94 4.97
C GLN A 38 -14.45 14.76 4.19
N PRO A 39 -15.76 14.53 4.42
CA PRO A 39 -16.83 15.07 3.56
C PRO A 39 -16.82 16.60 3.47
N ARG A 40 -16.43 17.29 4.55
CA ARG A 40 -16.35 18.76 4.59
C ARG A 40 -15.20 19.33 3.77
N ARG A 41 -14.23 18.50 3.38
CA ARG A 41 -12.98 18.92 2.72
C ARG A 41 -12.77 18.28 1.35
N ASP A 42 -13.67 17.39 0.92
CA ASP A 42 -13.51 16.57 -0.28
C ASP A 42 -12.14 15.90 -0.36
N LYS A 43 -11.73 15.28 0.77
CA LYS A 43 -10.40 14.68 0.96
C LYS A 43 -10.53 13.30 1.59
N TYR A 44 -9.44 12.55 1.52
CA TYR A 44 -9.31 11.23 2.11
C TYR A 44 -8.04 11.16 2.95
N ASP A 45 -8.18 10.76 4.21
CA ASP A 45 -7.04 10.44 5.05
C ASP A 45 -6.71 8.96 4.89
N VAL A 46 -5.45 8.65 4.61
CA VAL A 46 -4.98 7.27 4.60
C VAL A 46 -4.89 6.80 6.04
N VAL A 47 -5.60 5.73 6.38
CA VAL A 47 -5.61 5.16 7.74
C VAL A 47 -4.91 3.80 7.83
N TYR A 48 -4.61 3.21 6.68
CA TYR A 48 -3.88 1.96 6.57
C TYR A 48 -3.38 1.77 5.14
N ILE A 49 -2.14 1.31 4.99
CA ILE A 49 -1.63 0.76 3.73
C ILE A 49 -1.26 -0.68 3.98
N GLY A 50 -1.67 -1.55 3.07
CA GLY A 50 -1.29 -2.95 3.08
C GLY A 50 -1.10 -3.46 1.68
N MET A 51 -0.55 -4.67 1.61
CA MET A 51 -0.17 -5.27 0.35
C MET A 51 -0.56 -6.73 0.32
N SER A 52 -0.62 -7.29 -0.87
CA SER A 52 -0.95 -8.68 -1.04
C SER A 52 -0.34 -9.25 -2.31
N ALA A 53 0.53 -10.24 -2.13
CA ALA A 53 0.99 -11.14 -3.19
C ALA A 53 -0.03 -12.26 -3.52
N SER A 54 -1.01 -12.51 -2.63
CA SER A 54 -1.97 -13.61 -2.76
C SER A 54 -3.42 -13.17 -3.03
N GLY A 55 -3.75 -11.88 -2.90
CA GLY A 55 -5.07 -11.33 -3.20
C GLY A 55 -5.51 -10.20 -2.27
N ILE A 56 -5.56 -8.97 -2.79
CA ILE A 56 -6.04 -7.77 -2.09
C ILE A 56 -7.48 -7.94 -1.59
N ARG A 57 -8.37 -8.57 -2.38
CA ARG A 57 -9.77 -8.77 -2.01
C ARG A 57 -9.93 -9.43 -0.64
N GLY A 58 -9.20 -10.52 -0.38
CA GLY A 58 -9.27 -11.24 0.88
C GLY A 58 -8.86 -10.35 2.07
N ARG A 59 -7.82 -9.54 1.88
CA ARG A 59 -7.35 -8.57 2.88
C ARG A 59 -8.39 -7.49 3.16
N LEU A 60 -8.97 -6.88 2.12
CA LEU A 60 -10.03 -5.86 2.26
C LEU A 60 -11.26 -6.42 3.00
N MET A 61 -11.71 -7.62 2.63
CA MET A 61 -12.82 -8.29 3.31
C MET A 61 -12.50 -8.61 4.78
N GLY A 62 -11.25 -8.97 5.09
CA GLY A 62 -10.78 -9.12 6.47
C GLY A 62 -10.89 -7.82 7.27
N HIS A 63 -10.40 -6.69 6.71
CA HIS A 63 -10.53 -5.38 7.36
C HIS A 63 -11.98 -4.90 7.47
N LYS A 64 -12.86 -5.30 6.53
CA LYS A 64 -14.30 -4.98 6.60
C LYS A 64 -14.98 -5.66 7.79
N LYS A 65 -14.53 -6.86 8.15
CA LYS A 65 -15.04 -7.63 9.30
C LYS A 65 -14.47 -7.18 10.64
N SER A 66 -13.30 -6.54 10.67
CA SER A 66 -12.72 -6.04 11.91
C SER A 66 -13.38 -4.71 12.32
N GLU A 67 -14.07 -4.70 13.46
CA GLU A 67 -14.74 -3.50 14.03
C GLU A 67 -13.77 -2.38 14.46
N ILE A 68 -12.47 -2.63 14.41
CA ILE A 68 -11.44 -1.81 15.06
C ILE A 68 -11.02 -0.59 14.20
N LYS A 69 -11.46 -0.46 12.94
CA LYS A 69 -10.92 0.57 12.02
C LYS A 69 -11.98 1.49 11.42
N ILE A 70 -11.77 2.78 11.64
CA ILE A 70 -12.49 3.91 11.04
C ILE A 70 -12.01 4.07 9.59
N TRP A 71 -12.68 3.39 8.65
CA TRP A 71 -12.45 3.56 7.21
C TRP A 71 -13.73 3.27 6.43
N ASP A 72 -13.95 4.03 5.36
CA ASP A 72 -15.15 4.02 4.53
C ASP A 72 -14.83 3.92 3.02
N HIS A 73 -13.59 4.17 2.61
CA HIS A 73 -13.15 4.06 1.22
C HIS A 73 -11.83 3.28 1.10
N PHE A 74 -11.50 2.86 -0.12
CA PHE A 74 -10.24 2.20 -0.40
C PHE A 74 -9.71 2.55 -1.79
N SER A 75 -8.41 2.39 -1.96
CA SER A 75 -7.73 2.44 -3.25
C SER A 75 -6.94 1.16 -3.46
N ILE A 76 -6.84 0.67 -4.70
CA ILE A 76 -6.02 -0.46 -5.09
C ILE A 76 -5.09 -0.09 -6.24
N PHE A 77 -3.90 -0.66 -6.21
CA PHE A 77 -2.86 -0.50 -7.20
C PHE A 77 -2.40 -1.91 -7.58
N LYS A 78 -2.98 -2.44 -8.66
CA LYS A 78 -2.66 -3.77 -9.20
C LYS A 78 -1.27 -3.70 -9.82
N VAL A 79 -0.39 -4.62 -9.44
CA VAL A 79 0.92 -4.77 -10.08
C VAL A 79 0.83 -5.62 -11.34
N TRP A 80 1.77 -5.43 -12.27
CA TRP A 80 1.90 -6.32 -13.43
C TRP A 80 2.25 -7.75 -12.99
N ASP A 81 1.84 -8.74 -13.80
CA ASP A 81 2.07 -10.16 -13.48
C ASP A 81 3.55 -10.53 -13.43
N ASN A 82 4.41 -9.82 -14.17
CA ASN A 82 5.86 -10.01 -14.16
C ASN A 82 6.58 -9.45 -12.92
N ILE A 83 5.87 -8.73 -12.04
CA ILE A 83 6.43 -8.27 -10.77
C ILE A 83 6.42 -9.44 -9.79
N SER A 84 7.58 -9.78 -9.26
CA SER A 84 7.78 -10.87 -8.32
C SER A 84 7.19 -10.57 -6.94
N ASP A 85 6.91 -11.62 -6.17
CA ASP A 85 6.44 -11.46 -4.78
C ASP A 85 7.48 -10.77 -3.90
N SER A 86 8.78 -10.94 -4.17
CA SER A 86 9.85 -10.24 -3.47
C SER A 86 9.87 -8.73 -3.77
N GLU A 87 9.58 -8.33 -5.00
CA GLU A 87 9.44 -6.89 -5.35
C GLU A 87 8.21 -6.29 -4.68
N VAL A 88 7.10 -7.04 -4.63
CA VAL A 88 5.93 -6.64 -3.84
C VAL A 88 6.31 -6.56 -2.35
N GLU A 89 6.99 -7.54 -1.77
CA GLU A 89 7.41 -7.48 -0.36
C GLU A 89 8.30 -6.25 -0.07
N GLU A 90 9.23 -5.92 -0.97
CA GLU A 90 10.10 -4.75 -0.83
C GLU A 90 9.31 -3.44 -0.86
N LEU A 91 8.36 -3.31 -1.79
CA LEU A 91 7.43 -2.18 -1.82
C LEU A 91 6.64 -2.06 -0.49
N GLU A 92 6.27 -3.19 0.14
CA GLU A 92 5.60 -3.20 1.45
C GLU A 92 6.52 -2.68 2.53
N GLY A 93 7.74 -3.19 2.55
CA GLY A 93 8.78 -2.78 3.46
C GLY A 93 9.02 -1.27 3.42
N LEU A 94 9.02 -0.69 2.21
CA LEU A 94 9.16 0.74 2.01
C LEU A 94 8.01 1.55 2.64
N PHE A 95 6.75 1.23 2.30
CA PHE A 95 5.60 1.94 2.87
C PHE A 95 5.56 1.80 4.39
N ARG A 96 5.85 0.62 4.91
CA ARG A 96 5.90 0.39 6.35
C ARG A 96 6.93 1.26 7.04
N GLU A 97 8.13 1.40 6.48
CA GLU A 97 9.16 2.25 7.08
C GLU A 97 8.79 3.73 7.01
N ILE A 98 8.19 4.19 5.89
CA ILE A 98 7.70 5.57 5.73
C ILE A 98 6.66 5.90 6.80
N TYR A 99 5.64 5.06 6.93
CA TYR A 99 4.54 5.33 7.87
C TYR A 99 4.85 4.88 9.30
N ARG A 100 5.99 4.23 9.56
CA ARG A 100 6.35 3.65 10.86
C ARG A 100 6.21 4.62 12.04
N LYS A 101 6.52 5.89 11.81
CA LYS A 101 6.47 6.96 12.81
C LYS A 101 5.30 7.93 12.60
N ASP A 102 4.40 7.61 11.68
CA ASP A 102 3.23 8.43 11.40
C ASP A 102 2.17 8.25 12.50
N THR A 103 1.78 9.36 13.13
CA THR A 103 0.84 9.39 14.25
C THR A 103 -0.63 9.26 13.82
N THR A 104 -0.89 9.37 12.52
CA THR A 104 -2.24 9.45 11.94
C THR A 104 -2.55 8.19 11.14
N ALA A 105 -1.82 7.98 10.04
CA ALA A 105 -2.03 6.92 9.06
C ALA A 105 -1.66 5.51 9.54
N ASN A 106 -0.83 5.39 10.58
CA ASN A 106 -0.28 4.10 11.00
C ASN A 106 -0.66 3.67 12.41
N ARG A 107 -1.59 4.38 13.08
CA ARG A 107 -2.01 4.09 14.46
C ARG A 107 -2.40 2.62 14.67
N PHE A 108 -2.93 1.96 13.63
CA PHE A 108 -3.43 0.59 13.69
C PHE A 108 -2.48 -0.48 13.13
N ASN A 109 -1.34 -0.10 12.57
CA ASN A 109 -0.42 -1.05 11.96
C ASN A 109 0.61 -1.48 13.01
N LYS A 110 0.39 -2.66 13.62
CA LYS A 110 1.20 -3.18 14.74
C LYS A 110 2.65 -3.53 14.37
N GLN A 111 3.02 -3.53 13.08
CA GLN A 111 4.30 -4.05 12.63
C GLN A 111 5.36 -2.94 12.54
N LYS A 112 6.47 -3.13 13.25
CA LYS A 112 7.29 -2.03 13.78
C LYS A 112 8.56 -1.69 13.00
N LYS A 113 8.96 -2.39 11.93
CA LYS A 113 10.19 -2.09 11.14
C LYS A 113 10.34 -3.06 9.95
N TYR A 114 10.85 -2.62 8.80
CA TYR A 114 11.32 -3.54 7.75
C TYR A 114 12.83 -3.81 7.93
N LYS A 115 13.22 -5.09 8.04
CA LYS A 115 14.60 -5.46 8.37
C LYS A 115 15.58 -5.17 7.23
N LYS A 116 15.24 -5.54 6.00
CA LYS A 116 16.15 -5.37 4.84
C LYS A 116 16.53 -3.90 4.58
N LEU A 117 15.66 -2.94 4.92
CA LEU A 117 15.99 -1.51 4.83
C LEU A 117 17.04 -1.05 5.85
N GLN A 118 17.24 -1.76 6.95
CA GLN A 118 18.27 -1.43 7.94
C GLN A 118 19.66 -1.77 7.41
N ASP A 119 19.77 -2.87 6.67
CA ASP A 119 21.03 -3.36 6.11
C ASP A 119 21.60 -2.40 5.05
N VAL A 120 20.73 -1.57 4.46
CA VAL A 120 21.09 -0.55 3.46
C VAL A 120 21.01 0.89 4.00
N GLN A 121 20.79 1.07 5.31
CA GLN A 121 20.62 2.40 5.88
C GLN A 121 21.94 3.18 5.93
N VAL A 122 22.04 4.25 5.13
CA VAL A 122 23.18 5.19 5.16
C VAL A 122 22.66 6.62 5.36
N ASN A 123 22.54 7.05 6.62
CA ASN A 123 22.00 8.39 6.95
C ASN A 123 22.92 9.55 6.49
N LYS A 124 24.23 9.30 6.35
CA LYS A 124 25.17 10.32 5.85
C LYS A 124 25.11 10.37 4.32
N LEU A 125 24.28 11.26 3.78
CA LEU A 125 24.06 11.43 2.34
C LEU A 125 25.36 11.68 1.55
N SER A 126 26.36 12.32 2.16
CA SER A 126 27.68 12.51 1.52
C SER A 126 28.47 11.23 1.28
N LYS A 127 28.07 10.09 1.88
CA LYS A 127 28.64 8.77 1.56
C LYS A 127 27.99 8.12 0.33
N TRP A 128 26.93 8.70 -0.22
CA TRP A 128 26.26 8.15 -1.39
C TRP A 128 27.10 8.49 -2.63
N LYS A 129 27.65 7.45 -3.27
CA LYS A 129 28.43 7.64 -4.49
C LYS A 129 27.49 8.15 -5.59
N ARG A 130 27.81 9.29 -6.20
CA ARG A 130 27.21 9.66 -7.49
C ARG A 130 27.76 8.70 -8.52
N ILE A 131 26.89 7.86 -9.09
CA ILE A 131 27.20 7.13 -10.31
C ILE A 131 27.25 8.20 -11.42
N LYS A 132 28.38 8.31 -12.10
CA LYS A 132 28.55 9.17 -13.29
C LYS A 132 27.79 8.57 -14.46
#